data_AF-A0A9D8HHC4-F1
#
_entry.id   AF-A0A9D8HHC4-F1
#
_cell.length_a   1.000
_cell.length_b   1.000
_cell.length_c   1.000
_cell.angle_alpha   90.00
_cell.angle_beta   90.00
_cell.angle_gamma   90.00
#
_symmetry.space_group_name_H-M   'P 1'
#
loop_
_entity.id
_entity.type
_entity.pdbx_description
1 polymer ?
#
loop_
_entity_poly.entity_id
_entity_poly.type
_entity_poly.pdbx_seq_one_letter_code
_entity_poly.pdbx_strand_id
1 'polypeptide(L)'
;MPLDREVLEAVREMDEHDLRRLLILAKARLEAKGAAFDTAAPRVSLRAQWVRCGKPGCTRCPHGPYWYAYWTEGGRRRSRYVGKLEDHDRAAERPAADEGDG
;
A
#
# COMPACT_ATOMS: atom_id res chain seq x y z
N MET A 1 7.26 -13.95 4.27
CA MET A 1 8.26 -12.93 3.88
C MET A 1 7.50 -11.74 3.31
N PRO A 2 7.75 -10.51 3.77
CA PRO A 2 7.26 -9.31 3.09
C PRO A 2 7.84 -9.23 1.67
N LEU A 3 7.20 -8.49 0.77
CA LEU A 3 7.81 -8.15 -0.52
C LEU A 3 9.04 -7.27 -0.26
N ASP A 4 10.13 -7.55 -0.97
CA ASP A 4 11.35 -6.75 -0.89
C ASP A 4 11.10 -5.33 -1.42
N ARG A 5 11.81 -4.34 -0.87
CA ARG A 5 11.78 -2.95 -1.35
C ARG A 5 12.16 -2.86 -2.83
N GLU A 6 13.15 -3.63 -3.26
CA GLU A 6 13.60 -3.63 -4.67
C GLU A 6 12.50 -4.13 -5.61
N VAL A 7 11.74 -5.14 -5.19
CA VAL A 7 10.59 -5.65 -5.96
C VAL A 7 9.48 -4.59 -6.05
N LEU A 8 9.17 -3.92 -4.93
CA LEU A 8 8.19 -2.84 -4.93
C LEU A 8 8.59 -1.72 -5.88
N GLU A 9 9.86 -1.35 -5.88
CA GLU A 9 10.40 -0.32 -6.76
C GLU A 9 10.33 -0.72 -8.24
N ALA A 10 10.77 -1.94 -8.55
CA ALA A 10 10.67 -2.46 -9.92
C ALA A 10 9.23 -2.44 -10.43
N VAL A 11 8.24 -2.76 -9.60
CA VAL A 11 6.81 -2.73 -9.98
C VAL A 11 6.32 -1.31 -10.26
N ARG A 12 6.88 -0.26 -9.62
CA ARG A 12 6.49 1.13 -9.90
C ARG A 12 6.96 1.59 -11.27
N GLU A 13 8.18 1.21 -11.63
CA GLU A 13 8.81 1.60 -12.88
C GLU A 13 8.30 0.78 -14.08
N MET A 14 7.52 -0.28 -13.85
CA MET A 14 6.92 -1.08 -14.91
C MET A 14 5.89 -0.27 -15.69
N ASP A 15 5.96 -0.38 -17.02
CA ASP A 15 4.92 0.14 -17.89
C ASP A 15 3.64 -0.72 -17.85
N GLU A 16 2.59 -0.27 -18.55
CA GLU A 16 1.31 -0.98 -18.60
C GLU A 16 1.43 -2.42 -19.13
N HIS A 17 2.33 -2.66 -20.08
CA HIS A 17 2.53 -3.98 -20.66
C HIS A 17 3.15 -4.94 -19.63
N ASP A 18 4.19 -4.48 -18.94
CA ASP A 18 4.87 -5.26 -17.92
C ASP A 18 4.00 -5.48 -16.68
N LEU A 19 3.21 -4.47 -16.28
CA LEU A 19 2.21 -4.60 -15.22
C LEU A 19 1.15 -5.65 -15.57
N ARG A 20 0.66 -5.69 -16.81
CA ARG A 20 -0.28 -6.73 -17.27
C ARG A 20 0.36 -8.11 -17.23
N ARG A 21 1.61 -8.24 -17.68
CA ARG A 21 2.35 -9.50 -17.65
C ARG A 21 2.56 -9.99 -16.21
N LEU A 22 2.94 -9.09 -15.30
CA LEU A 22 3.07 -9.39 -13.88
C LEU A 22 1.74 -9.85 -13.27
N LEU A 23 0.65 -9.17 -13.59
CA LEU A 23 -0.69 -9.54 -13.13
C LEU A 23 -1.07 -10.96 -13.57
N ILE A 24 -0.84 -11.30 -14.85
CA ILE A 24 -1.09 -12.63 -15.40
C ILE A 24 -0.28 -13.69 -14.63
N LEU A 25 1.02 -13.46 -14.45
CA LEU A 25 1.91 -14.37 -13.73
C LEU A 25 1.49 -14.56 -12.27
N ALA A 26 1.21 -13.45 -11.57
CA ALA A 26 0.79 -13.47 -10.17
C ALA A 26 -0.53 -14.21 -9.98
N LYS A 27 -1.51 -13.93 -10.86
CA LYS A 27 -2.82 -14.61 -10.86
C LYS A 27 -2.67 -16.12 -11.08
N ALA A 28 -1.96 -16.53 -12.13
CA ALA A 28 -1.72 -17.95 -12.41
C ALA A 28 -1.05 -18.67 -11.24
N ARG A 29 -0.07 -18.01 -10.58
CA ARG A 29 0.61 -18.59 -9.41
C ARG A 29 -0.29 -18.72 -8.19
N LEU A 30 -1.23 -17.80 -8.00
CA LEU A 30 -2.22 -17.82 -6.91
C LEU A 30 -3.28 -18.91 -7.16
N GLU A 31 -3.78 -19.03 -8.39
CA GLU A 31 -4.71 -20.10 -8.78
C GLU A 31 -4.07 -21.49 -8.59
N ALA A 32 -2.80 -21.67 -8.99
CA ALA A 32 -2.05 -22.90 -8.76
C ALA A 32 -1.87 -23.23 -7.25
N LYS A 33 -2.06 -22.27 -6.35
CA LYS A 33 -2.07 -22.46 -4.89
C LYS A 33 -3.49 -22.61 -4.32
N GLY A 34 -4.51 -22.71 -5.16
CA GLY A 34 -5.91 -22.88 -4.76
C GLY A 34 -6.62 -21.57 -4.41
N ALA A 35 -6.06 -20.40 -4.74
CA ALA A 35 -6.79 -19.15 -4.59
C ALA A 35 -7.89 -19.09 -5.66
N ALA A 36 -9.12 -18.83 -5.22
CA ALA A 36 -10.22 -18.49 -6.11
C ALA A 36 -10.32 -16.98 -6.20
N PHE A 37 -10.34 -16.45 -7.43
CA PHE A 37 -10.72 -15.07 -7.69
C PHE A 37 -12.17 -15.09 -8.15
N ASP A 38 -13.03 -14.33 -7.49
CA ASP A 38 -14.33 -14.02 -8.07
C ASP A 38 -14.11 -13.22 -9.37
N THR A 39 -15.09 -13.29 -10.29
CA THR A 39 -14.99 -12.65 -11.61
C THR A 39 -14.91 -11.12 -11.52
N ALA A 40 -15.23 -10.54 -10.36
CA ALA A 40 -15.02 -9.13 -10.07
C ALA A 40 -13.83 -9.00 -9.12
N ALA A 41 -12.62 -8.83 -9.67
CA ALA A 41 -11.45 -8.49 -8.86
C ALA A 41 -11.82 -7.38 -7.85
N PRO A 42 -11.60 -7.58 -6.54
CA PRO A 42 -12.13 -6.69 -5.53
C PRO A 42 -11.57 -5.29 -5.76
N ARG A 43 -12.44 -4.28 -5.73
CA ARG A 43 -12.01 -2.88 -5.85
C ARG A 43 -11.07 -2.54 -4.69
N VAL A 44 -9.80 -2.35 -5.01
CA VAL A 44 -8.79 -1.90 -4.05
C VAL A 44 -8.80 -0.38 -4.01
N SER A 45 -8.93 0.19 -2.81
CA SER A 45 -8.69 1.61 -2.54
C SER A 45 -7.37 1.78 -1.80
N LEU A 46 -6.47 2.61 -2.31
CA LEU A 46 -5.24 2.99 -1.63
C LEU A 46 -5.51 4.20 -0.72
N ARG A 47 -4.99 4.18 0.51
CA ARG A 47 -4.99 5.36 1.40
C ARG A 47 -3.63 5.57 2.06
N ALA A 48 -3.18 6.82 2.06
CA ALA A 48 -2.05 7.29 2.84
C ALA A 48 -2.43 7.39 4.33
N GLN A 49 -1.49 7.04 5.20
CA GLN A 49 -1.60 7.20 6.64
C GLN A 49 -0.34 7.82 7.22
N TRP A 50 -0.54 8.83 8.07
CA TRP A 50 0.50 9.48 8.86
C TRP A 50 0.42 8.97 10.30
N VAL A 51 1.54 8.52 10.87
CA VAL A 51 1.59 7.84 12.18
C VAL A 51 2.52 8.58 13.13
N ARG A 52 2.03 8.92 14.34
CA ARG A 52 2.90 9.37 15.44
C ARG A 52 3.54 8.14 16.10
N CYS A 53 4.87 8.13 16.26
CA CYS A 53 5.57 6.95 16.82
C CYS A 53 5.51 6.84 18.35
N GLY A 54 5.06 7.88 19.06
CA GLY A 54 5.00 7.90 20.53
C GLY A 54 6.37 7.96 21.24
N LYS A 55 7.47 8.09 20.49
CA LYS A 55 8.81 8.18 21.09
C LYS A 55 9.02 9.57 21.72
N PRO A 56 9.38 9.67 23.02
CA PRO A 56 9.69 10.96 23.64
C PRO A 56 10.77 11.70 22.86
N GLY A 57 10.54 12.99 22.57
CA GLY A 57 11.49 13.84 21.83
C GLY A 57 11.55 13.60 20.31
N CYS A 58 10.60 12.87 19.71
CA CYS A 58 10.58 12.71 18.25
C CYS A 58 10.13 14.00 17.54
N THR A 59 11.06 14.68 16.88
CA THR A 59 10.81 15.92 16.10
C THR A 59 10.41 15.67 14.64
N ARG A 60 10.41 14.41 14.20
CA ARG A 60 10.13 14.00 12.81
C ARG A 60 8.72 13.41 12.63
N CYS A 61 7.89 13.46 13.67
CA CYS A 61 6.49 13.06 13.57
C CYS A 61 5.65 14.14 12.85
N PRO A 62 4.53 13.76 12.22
CA PRO A 62 4.10 12.38 11.99
C PRO A 62 4.93 11.69 10.88
N HIS A 63 5.14 10.38 10.99
CA HIS A 63 5.85 9.58 9.99
C HIS A 63 4.91 9.13 8.88
N GLY A 64 5.44 9.04 7.66
CA GLY A 64 4.66 8.60 6.51
C GLY A 64 4.94 9.44 5.25
N PRO A 65 4.00 9.43 4.29
CA PRO A 65 2.76 8.66 4.35
C PRO A 65 3.05 7.16 4.12
N TYR A 66 2.47 6.32 4.97
CA TYR A 66 2.44 4.88 4.78
C TYR A 66 1.19 4.51 3.99
N TRP A 67 1.36 3.72 2.94
CA TRP A 67 0.24 3.35 2.08
C TRP A 67 -0.35 2.02 2.49
N TYR A 68 -1.68 2.02 2.60
CA TYR A 68 -2.47 0.83 2.86
C TYR A 68 -3.46 0.61 1.73
N ALA A 69 -3.47 -0.60 1.21
CA ALA A 69 -4.53 -1.10 0.35
C ALA A 69 -5.69 -1.53 1.23
N TYR A 70 -6.91 -1.20 0.81
CA TYR A 70 -8.13 -1.69 1.44
C TYR A 70 -9.08 -2.26 0.41
N TRP A 71 -9.66 -3.41 0.72
CA TRP A 71 -10.65 -4.08 -0.12
C TRP A 71 -11.66 -4.84 0.74
N THR A 72 -12.68 -5.41 0.11
CA THR A 72 -13.64 -6.30 0.77
C THR A 72 -13.51 -7.67 0.13
N GLU A 73 -13.45 -8.70 0.97
CA GLU A 73 -13.30 -10.09 0.55
C GLU A 73 -14.17 -10.97 1.45
N GLY A 74 -15.08 -11.75 0.86
CA GLY A 74 -16.02 -12.59 1.62
C GLY A 74 -16.86 -11.80 2.64
N GLY A 75 -17.27 -10.58 2.28
CA GLY A 75 -18.05 -9.68 3.16
C GLY A 75 -17.25 -9.03 4.30
N ARG A 76 -15.92 -9.25 4.38
CA ARG A 76 -15.06 -8.68 5.43
C ARG A 76 -14.15 -7.61 4.85
N ARG A 77 -14.04 -6.47 5.56
CA ARG A 77 -13.06 -5.42 5.23
C ARG A 77 -11.66 -5.94 5.50
N ARG A 78 -10.79 -5.83 4.51
CA ARG A 78 -9.37 -6.18 4.59
C ARG A 78 -8.51 -4.95 4.37
N SER A 79 -7.33 -4.96 4.97
CA SER A 79 -6.28 -3.98 4.70
C SER A 79 -4.92 -4.64 4.62
N ARG A 80 -4.00 -4.03 3.88
CA ARG A 80 -2.60 -4.46 3.82
C ARG A 80 -1.68 -3.28 3.62
N TYR A 81 -0.58 -3.26 4.36
CA TYR A 81 0.50 -2.31 4.12
C TYR A 81 1.13 -2.60 2.76
N VAL A 82 1.23 -1.56 1.94
CA VAL A 82 1.78 -1.62 0.57
C VAL A 82 3.21 -1.10 0.54
N GLY A 83 3.54 -0.13 1.39
CA GLY A 83 4.86 0.50 1.42
C GLY A 83 4.79 2.01 1.61
N LYS A 84 5.91 2.68 1.36
CA LYS A 84 5.94 4.12 1.04
C LYS A 84 5.82 4.25 -0.49
N LEU A 85 5.00 5.17 -0.97
CA LEU A 85 4.80 5.39 -2.42
C LEU A 85 5.19 6.83 -2.73
N GLU A 86 6.46 7.05 -3.09
CA GLU A 86 7.05 8.39 -3.27
C GLU A 86 6.27 9.27 -4.27
N ASP A 87 5.70 8.69 -5.33
CA ASP A 87 4.87 9.42 -6.30
C ASP A 87 3.52 9.87 -5.76
N HIS A 88 2.94 9.10 -4.83
CA HIS A 88 1.69 9.48 -4.18
C HIS A 88 1.90 10.37 -2.95
N ASP A 89 3.15 10.55 -2.50
CA ASP A 89 3.50 11.45 -1.40
C ASP A 89 3.19 12.91 -1.73
N ARG A 90 3.18 13.30 -3.02
CA ARG A 90 2.77 14.65 -3.46
C ARG A 90 1.28 14.92 -3.28
N ALA A 91 0.42 13.89 -3.33
CA ALA A 91 -1.04 14.03 -3.17
C ALA A 91 -1.49 13.86 -1.71
N ALA A 92 -0.70 13.14 -0.90
CA ALA A 92 -0.94 12.97 0.53
C ALA A 92 -0.15 14.02 1.32
N GLU A 93 -0.55 15.29 1.21
CA GLU A 93 0.07 16.39 1.97
C GLU A 93 0.24 15.99 3.44
N ARG A 94 1.46 16.21 3.95
CA ARG A 94 1.73 15.97 5.37
C ARG A 94 0.82 16.92 6.14
N PRO A 95 -0.04 16.43 7.04
CA PRO A 95 -0.86 17.32 7.84
C PRO A 95 0.07 18.29 8.56
N ALA A 96 -0.36 19.55 8.69
CA ALA A 96 0.34 20.53 9.49
C ALA A 96 0.68 19.87 10.83
N ALA A 97 1.93 20.05 11.29
CA ALA A 97 2.29 19.62 12.62
C ALA A 97 1.34 20.38 13.56
N ASP A 98 0.39 19.65 14.12
CA ASP A 98 -0.53 20.13 15.14
C ASP A 98 0.30 20.72 16.29
N GLU A 99 0.42 22.04 16.30
CA GLU A 99 0.97 22.82 17.41
C GLU A 99 -0.10 22.87 18.51
N GLY A 100 -0.07 21.89 19.42
CA GLY A 100 -0.88 21.84 20.65
C GLY A 100 -0.94 20.40 21.20
N ASP A 101 -0.79 20.10 22.47
CA ASP A 101 -1.19 20.85 23.68
C ASP A 101 -0.19 20.58 24.81
N GLY A 102 0.06 21.60 25.63
CA GLY A 102 0.90 21.56 26.84
C GLY A 102 0.12 21.15 28.07
#